data_AF-A0A537LGV2-F1
#
_entry.id   AF-A0A537LGV2-F1
#
_cell.length_a   1.000
_cell.length_b   1.000
_cell.length_c   1.000
_cell.angle_alpha   90.00
_cell.angle_beta   90.00
_cell.angle_gamma   90.00
#
_symmetry.space_group_name_H-M   'P 1'
#
loop_
_entity.id
_entity.type
_entity.pdbx_description
1 polymer ?
#
loop_
_entity_poly.entity_id
_entity_poly.type
_entity_poly.pdbx_seq_one_letter_code
_entity_poly.pdbx_strand_id
1 'polypeptide(L)'
;MASLLDLPEALNFFLYNDLAPIDPLDMNIEISLTGKRQTAAIADATVERRELAPGERLRVRLTLRPFQEEPVPSRVIEIQIPRNYPRGPAVLVVGTAGKQIPPGGPLDHSLVQFIQEEPRPSPVSTLEEAIQLFEDYGKNTDVLLQLIPFGLPPEGSEFVKFDVFAGEVVRTDWVVQGEIQIPILIR
;
A
#
# COMPACT_ATOMS: atom_id res chain seq x y z
N MET A 1 -8.21 11.98 -4.34
CA MET A 1 -9.04 11.20 -5.26
C MET A 1 -8.76 9.73 -4.99
N ALA A 2 -9.79 8.88 -5.05
CA ALA A 2 -9.66 7.44 -4.86
C ALA A 2 -10.10 6.72 -6.14
N SER A 3 -9.58 5.52 -6.35
CA SER A 3 -9.96 4.63 -7.45
C SER A 3 -11.29 3.96 -7.15
N LEU A 4 -12.01 3.56 -8.21
CA LEU A 4 -13.15 2.63 -8.06
C LEU A 4 -12.73 1.31 -7.38
N LEU A 5 -11.46 0.95 -7.51
CA LEU A 5 -10.86 -0.23 -6.88
C LEU A 5 -10.76 -0.12 -5.34
N ASP A 6 -10.80 1.10 -4.78
CA ASP A 6 -10.75 1.32 -3.33
C ASP A 6 -12.15 1.17 -2.67
N LEU A 7 -13.23 1.18 -3.47
CA LEU A 7 -14.62 1.16 -2.97
C LEU A 7 -14.98 -0.12 -2.20
N PRO A 8 -14.59 -1.34 -2.62
CA PRO A 8 -14.89 -2.55 -1.86
C PRO A 8 -14.30 -2.52 -0.45
N GLU A 9 -13.08 -2.00 -0.29
CA GLU A 9 -12.44 -1.85 1.04
C GLU A 9 -13.24 -0.87 1.90
N ALA A 10 -13.68 0.25 1.32
CA ALA A 10 -14.54 1.22 2.00
C ALA A 10 -15.84 0.59 2.50
N LEU A 11 -16.53 -0.16 1.64
CA LEU A 11 -17.78 -0.84 2.00
C LEU A 11 -17.55 -1.88 3.08
N ASN A 12 -16.49 -2.68 2.98
CA ASN A 12 -16.16 -3.67 4.01
C ASN A 12 -15.89 -3.00 5.35
N PHE A 13 -15.14 -1.89 5.37
CA PHE A 13 -14.89 -1.12 6.57
C PHE A 13 -16.21 -0.65 7.22
N PHE A 14 -17.10 0.00 6.47
CA PHE A 14 -18.36 0.48 7.04
C PHE A 14 -19.29 -0.65 7.52
N LEU A 15 -19.46 -1.69 6.71
CA LEU A 15 -20.43 -2.76 6.99
C LEU A 15 -19.99 -3.73 8.09
N TYR A 16 -18.68 -3.89 8.28
CA TYR A 16 -18.12 -4.91 9.17
C TYR A 16 -17.13 -4.37 10.20
N ASN A 17 -17.10 -3.05 10.45
CA ASN A 17 -16.31 -2.52 11.56
C ASN A 17 -16.77 -3.14 12.89
N ASP A 18 -15.80 -3.54 13.70
CA ASP A 18 -15.98 -4.11 15.04
C ASP A 18 -15.76 -3.07 16.16
N LEU A 19 -15.48 -1.82 15.79
CA LEU A 19 -15.07 -0.75 16.70
C LEU A 19 -16.26 -0.01 17.31
N ALA A 20 -17.33 0.20 16.52
CA ALA A 20 -18.52 0.87 17.02
C ALA A 20 -19.79 0.47 16.22
N PRO A 21 -20.97 0.51 16.85
CA PRO A 21 -22.22 0.40 16.11
C PRO A 21 -22.38 1.63 15.22
N ILE A 22 -22.42 1.42 13.90
CA ILE A 22 -22.73 2.46 12.91
C ILE A 22 -24.14 2.18 12.37
N ASP A 23 -25.00 3.19 12.41
CA ASP A 23 -26.31 3.17 11.74
C ASP A 23 -26.28 4.16 10.57
N PRO A 24 -25.79 3.76 9.39
CA PRO A 24 -25.64 4.68 8.26
C PRO A 24 -27.01 5.01 7.67
N LEU A 25 -27.54 6.20 8.00
CA LEU A 25 -28.86 6.65 7.58
C LEU A 25 -28.90 7.15 6.12
N ASP A 26 -27.82 7.75 5.62
CA ASP A 26 -27.74 8.35 4.28
C ASP A 26 -26.33 8.24 3.69
N MET A 27 -26.05 7.19 2.89
CA MET A 27 -24.78 7.03 2.17
C MET A 27 -24.90 7.51 0.73
N ASN A 28 -24.09 8.51 0.36
CA ASN A 28 -24.00 9.03 -1.01
C ASN A 28 -22.64 8.69 -1.62
N ILE A 29 -22.64 8.12 -2.82
CA ILE A 29 -21.44 7.80 -3.58
C ILE A 29 -21.45 8.60 -4.87
N GLU A 30 -20.48 9.49 -5.03
CA GLU A 30 -20.27 10.25 -6.27
C GLU A 30 -19.21 9.57 -7.13
N ILE A 31 -19.62 9.06 -8.29
CA ILE A 31 -18.71 8.41 -9.25
C ILE A 31 -18.58 9.31 -10.48
N SER A 32 -17.36 9.77 -10.75
CA SER A 32 -17.02 10.49 -11.98
C SER A 32 -16.26 9.57 -12.94
N LEU A 33 -16.72 9.48 -14.19
CA LEU A 33 -16.02 8.77 -15.25
C LEU A 33 -15.33 9.77 -16.18
N THR A 34 -14.06 9.54 -16.49
CA THR A 34 -13.31 10.36 -17.44
C THR A 34 -12.89 9.53 -18.64
N GLY A 35 -12.86 10.16 -19.83
CA GLY A 35 -12.43 9.48 -21.06
C GLY A 35 -10.91 9.25 -21.15
N LYS A 36 -10.12 9.86 -20.25
CA LYS A 36 -8.66 9.70 -20.20
C LYS A 36 -8.30 8.64 -19.17
N ARG A 37 -7.53 7.63 -19.56
CA ARG A 37 -7.02 6.62 -18.62
C ARG A 37 -5.99 7.24 -17.67
N GLN A 38 -6.32 7.32 -16.38
CA GLN A 38 -5.46 7.84 -15.32
C GLN A 38 -4.75 6.70 -14.56
N THR A 39 -3.97 5.88 -15.27
CA THR A 39 -3.20 4.79 -14.67
C THR A 39 -1.71 4.98 -14.96
N ALA A 40 -0.85 4.57 -14.03
CA ALA A 40 0.59 4.55 -14.23
C ALA A 40 1.18 3.22 -13.77
N ALA A 41 2.16 2.70 -14.52
CA ALA A 41 2.92 1.54 -14.11
C ALA A 41 4.18 1.97 -13.35
N ILE A 42 4.58 1.20 -12.34
CA ILE A 42 5.92 1.31 -11.75
C ILE A 42 6.92 0.82 -12.79
N ALA A 43 7.66 1.74 -13.39
CA ALA A 43 8.59 1.43 -14.48
C ALA A 43 9.99 1.06 -13.95
N ASP A 44 10.43 1.73 -12.89
CA ASP A 44 11.72 1.48 -12.25
C ASP A 44 11.74 2.00 -10.80
N ALA A 45 12.61 1.42 -9.98
CA ALA A 45 12.91 1.89 -8.63
C ALA A 45 14.40 1.68 -8.35
N THR A 46 15.11 2.78 -8.03
CA THR A 46 16.56 2.76 -7.79
C THR A 46 16.87 3.23 -6.38
N VAL A 47 17.87 2.60 -5.75
CA VAL A 47 18.35 2.95 -4.41
C VAL A 47 19.81 3.41 -4.48
N GLU A 48 20.16 4.44 -3.69
CA GLU A 48 21.55 4.95 -3.68
C GLU A 48 22.54 3.95 -3.06
N ARG A 49 22.11 3.20 -2.05
CA ARG A 49 22.90 2.18 -1.35
C ARG A 49 22.02 0.97 -1.03
N ARG A 50 22.60 -0.23 -1.14
CA ARG A 50 21.94 -1.49 -0.77
C ARG A 50 22.39 -2.04 0.58
N GLU A 51 23.41 -1.44 1.20
CA GLU A 51 23.90 -1.80 2.53
C GLU A 51 23.74 -0.60 3.45
N LEU A 52 22.99 -0.77 4.53
CA LEU A 52 22.66 0.29 5.49
C LEU A 52 22.74 -0.23 6.92
N ALA A 53 22.85 0.66 7.89
CA ALA A 53 22.73 0.35 9.32
C ALA A 53 21.37 0.83 9.87
N PRO A 54 20.85 0.21 10.94
CA PRO A 54 19.70 0.74 11.67
C PRO A 54 19.93 2.21 12.09
N GLY A 55 18.93 3.07 11.88
CA GLY A 55 19.04 4.51 12.12
C GLY A 55 19.50 5.33 10.90
N GLU A 56 19.98 4.71 9.82
CA GLU A 56 20.26 5.40 8.56
C GLU A 56 19.00 5.67 7.73
N ARG A 57 19.17 6.41 6.63
CA ARG A 57 18.13 6.68 5.64
C ARG A 57 18.39 5.94 4.34
N LEU A 58 17.40 5.20 3.88
CA LEU A 58 17.37 4.60 2.55
C LEU A 58 16.79 5.61 1.57
N ARG A 59 17.56 5.97 0.54
CA ARG A 59 17.18 6.96 -0.47
C ARG A 59 16.77 6.26 -1.75
N VAL A 60 15.52 6.45 -2.16
CA VAL A 60 14.89 5.76 -3.29
C VAL A 60 14.44 6.78 -4.33
N ARG A 61 14.65 6.47 -5.62
CA ARG A 61 14.07 7.19 -6.75
C ARG A 61 13.19 6.25 -7.54
N LEU A 62 11.90 6.59 -7.59
CA LEU A 62 10.87 5.87 -8.33
C LEU A 62 10.72 6.48 -9.73
N THR A 63 10.40 5.67 -10.73
CA THR A 63 9.96 6.13 -12.04
C THR A 63 8.62 5.52 -12.35
N LEU A 64 7.61 6.37 -12.56
CA LEU A 64 6.27 5.96 -12.96
C LEU A 64 6.08 6.22 -14.45
N ARG A 65 5.44 5.30 -15.17
CA ARG A 65 5.07 5.49 -16.57
C ARG A 65 3.56 5.58 -16.69
N PRO A 66 2.99 6.79 -16.85
CA PRO A 66 1.58 6.93 -17.12
C PRO A 66 1.20 6.30 -18.47
N PHE A 67 -0.07 5.91 -18.59
CA PHE A 67 -0.56 5.22 -19.78
C PHE A 67 -0.37 6.06 -21.05
N GLN A 68 0.43 5.54 -21.99
CA GLN A 68 0.78 6.19 -23.26
C GLN A 68 1.51 7.55 -23.09
N GLU A 69 2.13 7.80 -21.94
CA GLU A 69 2.94 8.99 -21.71
C GLU A 69 4.40 8.60 -21.40
N GLU A 70 5.27 9.62 -21.36
CA GLU A 70 6.67 9.45 -21.02
C GLU A 70 6.86 9.10 -19.53
N PRO A 71 7.90 8.33 -19.15
CA PRO A 71 8.20 8.05 -17.76
C PRO A 71 8.53 9.31 -16.95
N VAL A 72 7.94 9.42 -15.76
CA VAL A 72 8.09 10.53 -14.82
C VAL A 72 8.89 10.05 -13.61
N PRO A 73 10.12 10.54 -13.40
CA PRO A 73 10.89 10.24 -12.19
C PRO A 73 10.36 11.03 -11.00
N SER A 74 10.34 10.41 -9.83
CA SER A 74 10.00 11.04 -8.56
C SER A 74 11.16 11.89 -8.04
N ARG A 75 10.85 12.77 -7.06
CA ARG A 75 11.87 13.27 -6.14
C ARG A 75 12.46 12.11 -5.34
N VAL A 76 13.64 12.33 -4.76
CA VAL A 76 14.24 11.34 -3.86
C VAL A 76 13.34 11.18 -2.64
N ILE A 77 12.94 9.95 -2.37
CA ILE A 77 12.14 9.54 -1.22
C ILE A 77 13.12 9.01 -0.17
N GLU A 78 13.04 9.51 1.06
CA GLU A 78 13.90 9.08 2.15
C GLU A 78 13.10 8.24 3.14
N ILE A 79 13.45 6.97 3.27
CA ILE A 79 12.85 6.06 4.26
C ILE A 79 13.78 6.01 5.48
N GLN A 80 13.28 6.44 6.63
CA GLN A 80 14.02 6.36 7.88
C GLN A 80 13.99 4.92 8.40
N ILE A 81 15.16 4.28 8.48
CA ILE A 81 15.27 2.94 9.08
C ILE A 81 15.31 3.13 10.60
N PRO A 82 14.39 2.54 11.37
CA PRO A 82 14.40 2.66 12.82
C PRO A 82 15.67 2.04 13.43
N ARG A 83 16.11 2.54 14.59
CA ARG A 83 17.33 2.05 15.25
C ARG A 83 17.21 0.61 15.76
N ASN A 84 15.99 0.16 16.02
CA ASN A 84 15.65 -1.20 16.42
C ASN A 84 15.30 -2.12 15.25
N TYR A 85 15.53 -1.69 14.00
CA TYR A 85 15.27 -2.52 12.82
C TYR A 85 16.20 -3.76 12.81
N PRO A 86 15.68 -4.97 12.51
CA PRO A 86 16.48 -6.19 12.49
C PRO A 86 17.66 -6.13 11.51
N ARG A 87 18.81 -6.63 11.96
CA ARG A 87 19.99 -6.80 11.10
C ARG A 87 19.85 -8.07 10.28
N GLY A 88 20.40 -8.05 9.07
CA GLY A 88 20.37 -9.15 8.12
C GLY A 88 19.79 -8.74 6.77
N PRO A 89 19.51 -9.73 5.90
CA PRO A 89 18.89 -9.47 4.61
C PRO A 89 17.48 -8.89 4.80
N ALA A 90 17.12 -7.97 3.93
CA ALA A 90 15.80 -7.34 3.84
C ALA A 90 15.44 -7.14 2.36
N VAL A 91 14.16 -6.87 2.10
CA VAL A 91 13.66 -6.56 0.76
C VAL A 91 12.89 -5.26 0.85
N LEU A 92 13.26 -4.28 0.03
CA LEU A 92 12.44 -3.10 -0.22
C LEU A 92 11.41 -3.48 -1.28
N VAL A 93 10.13 -3.48 -0.89
CA VAL A 93 8.98 -3.64 -1.78
C VAL A 93 8.47 -2.26 -2.16
N VAL A 94 8.33 -2.02 -3.45
CA VAL A 94 7.79 -0.78 -4.02
C VAL A 94 6.57 -1.15 -4.84
N GLY A 95 5.38 -0.87 -4.33
CA GLY A 95 4.11 -1.29 -4.91
C GLY A 95 3.00 -0.26 -4.66
N THR A 96 1.80 -0.54 -5.16
CA THR A 96 0.63 0.27 -4.77
C THR A 96 0.29 0.03 -3.30
N ALA A 97 -0.13 1.08 -2.59
CA ALA A 97 -0.56 0.97 -1.20
C ALA A 97 -1.93 0.29 -1.07
N GLY A 98 -2.77 0.39 -2.12
CA GLY A 98 -4.09 -0.22 -2.12
C GLY A 98 -4.09 -1.69 -2.49
N LYS A 99 -5.20 -2.37 -2.20
CA LYS A 99 -5.34 -3.79 -2.49
C LYS A 99 -5.32 -4.01 -4.01
N GLN A 100 -4.46 -4.91 -4.47
CA GLN A 100 -4.33 -5.21 -5.90
C GLN A 100 -5.36 -6.26 -6.29
N ILE A 101 -6.13 -5.97 -7.34
CA ILE A 101 -6.89 -7.01 -8.04
C ILE A 101 -5.94 -7.70 -9.02
N PRO A 102 -5.74 -9.03 -8.94
CA PRO A 102 -4.86 -9.74 -9.85
C PRO A 102 -5.23 -9.47 -11.31
N PRO A 103 -4.29 -9.06 -12.17
CA PRO A 103 -4.59 -8.82 -13.58
C PRO A 103 -4.96 -10.14 -14.28
N GLY A 104 -6.07 -10.14 -15.03
CA GLY A 104 -6.45 -11.24 -15.91
C GLY A 104 -7.58 -12.15 -15.42
N GLY A 105 -8.09 -11.95 -14.20
CA GLY A 105 -9.35 -12.54 -13.75
C GLY A 105 -10.55 -11.72 -14.23
N PRO A 106 -11.71 -12.35 -14.48
CA PRO A 106 -12.92 -11.58 -14.74
C PRO A 106 -13.27 -10.77 -13.48
N LEU A 107 -13.48 -9.46 -13.66
CA LEU A 107 -13.59 -8.47 -12.57
C LEU A 107 -14.73 -8.81 -11.60
N ASP A 108 -15.78 -9.45 -12.10
CA ASP A 108 -16.92 -9.94 -11.33
C ASP A 108 -16.50 -10.94 -10.25
N HIS A 109 -15.68 -11.94 -10.58
CA HIS A 109 -15.23 -12.96 -9.65
C HIS A 109 -14.31 -12.38 -8.57
N SER A 110 -13.38 -11.49 -8.94
CA SER A 110 -12.46 -10.88 -7.97
C SER A 110 -13.18 -9.92 -7.02
N LEU A 111 -14.16 -9.16 -7.49
CA LEU A 111 -14.97 -8.27 -6.63
C LEU A 111 -15.91 -9.05 -5.72
N VAL A 112 -16.56 -10.11 -6.22
CA VAL A 112 -17.44 -10.96 -5.39
C VAL A 112 -16.65 -11.66 -4.30
N GLN A 113 -15.47 -12.21 -4.63
CA GLN A 113 -14.60 -12.84 -3.64
C GLN A 113 -14.15 -11.83 -2.56
N PHE A 114 -13.85 -10.60 -2.95
CA PHE A 114 -13.46 -9.54 -2.01
C PHE A 114 -14.55 -9.19 -0.99
N ILE A 115 -15.81 -9.14 -1.43
CA ILE A 115 -16.95 -8.86 -0.54
C ILE A 115 -17.22 -10.04 0.40
N GLN A 116 -16.89 -11.26 -0.04
CA GLN A 116 -17.06 -12.49 0.75
C GLN A 116 -15.91 -12.77 1.72
N GLU A 117 -14.75 -12.12 1.56
CA GLU A 117 -13.64 -12.23 2.51
C GLU A 117 -14.08 -11.67 3.87
N GLU A 118 -13.92 -12.47 4.93
CA GLU A 118 -14.09 -11.95 6.28
C GLU A 118 -13.07 -10.83 6.52
N PRO A 119 -13.54 -9.63 6.89
CA PRO A 119 -12.64 -8.52 7.14
C PRO A 119 -11.75 -8.83 8.32
N ARG A 120 -10.48 -8.45 8.20
CA ARG A 120 -9.53 -8.60 9.30
C ARG A 120 -9.86 -7.57 10.39
N PRO A 121 -9.60 -7.90 11.67
CA PRO A 121 -9.72 -6.93 12.74
C PRO A 121 -8.92 -5.66 12.43
N SER A 122 -9.47 -4.51 12.76
CA SER A 122 -8.79 -3.23 12.55
C SER A 122 -7.48 -3.19 13.33
N PRO A 123 -6.38 -2.65 12.78
CA PRO A 123 -5.12 -2.51 13.51
C PRO A 123 -5.16 -1.37 14.55
N VAL A 124 -6.22 -0.56 14.56
CA VAL A 124 -6.41 0.59 15.46
C VAL A 124 -7.54 0.33 16.45
N SER A 125 -7.61 1.14 17.51
CA SER A 125 -8.50 0.87 18.65
C SER A 125 -9.80 1.67 18.64
N THR A 126 -9.93 2.68 17.77
CA THR A 126 -11.11 3.56 17.69
C THR A 126 -11.60 3.73 16.26
N LEU A 127 -12.91 3.98 16.11
CA LEU A 127 -13.51 4.18 14.79
C LEU A 127 -12.89 5.39 14.08
N GLU A 128 -12.63 6.47 14.80
CA GLU A 128 -12.02 7.69 14.27
C GLU A 128 -10.61 7.43 13.70
N GLU A 129 -9.77 6.69 14.44
CA GLU A 129 -8.45 6.27 13.94
C GLU A 129 -8.57 5.39 12.70
N ALA A 130 -9.62 4.57 12.62
CA ALA A 130 -9.81 3.65 11.51
C ALA A 130 -10.28 4.37 10.24
N ILE A 131 -11.18 5.35 10.40
CA ILE A 131 -11.56 6.27 9.33
C ILE A 131 -10.31 7.02 8.84
N GLN A 132 -9.51 7.57 9.75
CA GLN A 132 -8.32 8.31 9.38
C GLN A 132 -7.29 7.41 8.65
N LEU A 133 -7.12 6.17 9.10
CA LEU A 133 -6.27 5.19 8.43
C LEU A 133 -6.75 4.91 7.00
N PHE A 134 -8.06 4.70 6.80
CA PHE A 134 -8.66 4.49 5.49
C PHE A 134 -8.57 5.74 4.59
N GLU A 135 -8.74 6.93 5.16
CA GLU A 135 -8.65 8.19 4.41
C GLU A 135 -7.22 8.53 4.00
N ASP A 136 -6.23 8.23 4.83
CA ASP A 136 -4.85 8.68 4.60
C ASP A 136 -3.95 7.64 3.94
N TYR A 137 -4.30 6.36 4.00
CA TYR A 137 -3.46 5.24 3.56
C TYR A 137 -4.25 4.23 2.71
N GLY A 138 -3.53 3.33 2.04
CA GLY A 138 -4.14 2.16 1.42
C GLY A 138 -4.89 2.42 0.11
N LYS A 139 -4.63 3.54 -0.58
CA LYS A 139 -5.29 3.85 -1.86
C LYS A 139 -4.50 3.33 -3.03
N ASN A 140 -5.19 2.93 -4.09
CA ASN A 140 -4.53 2.53 -5.32
C ASN A 140 -3.85 3.71 -6.05
N THR A 141 -4.11 4.95 -5.63
CA THR A 141 -3.41 6.15 -6.11
C THR A 141 -2.09 6.43 -5.39
N ASP A 142 -1.77 5.65 -4.37
CA ASP A 142 -0.58 5.81 -3.57
C ASP A 142 0.43 4.68 -3.86
N VAL A 143 1.71 5.02 -3.77
CA VAL A 143 2.83 4.07 -3.83
C VAL A 143 3.36 3.86 -2.42
N LEU A 144 3.34 2.62 -1.96
CA LEU A 144 3.97 2.19 -0.72
C LEU A 144 5.38 1.69 -1.01
N LEU A 145 6.36 2.29 -0.33
CA LEU A 145 7.72 1.79 -0.27
C LEU A 145 7.93 1.22 1.12
N GLN A 146 8.16 -0.09 1.24
CA GLN A 146 8.28 -0.75 2.53
C GLN A 146 9.50 -1.67 2.57
N LEU A 147 10.34 -1.50 3.58
CA LEU A 147 11.46 -2.38 3.86
C LEU A 147 11.00 -3.50 4.80
N ILE A 148 11.18 -4.76 4.36
CA ILE A 148 10.74 -5.97 5.06
C ILE A 148 11.95 -6.85 5.37
N PRO A 149 12.19 -7.28 6.62
CA PRO A 149 13.32 -8.15 6.95
C PRO A 149 13.08 -9.61 6.48
N PHE A 150 14.13 -10.29 6.00
CA PHE A 150 14.08 -11.68 5.51
C PHE A 150 14.20 -12.68 6.66
N GLY A 151 13.50 -13.83 6.58
CA GLY A 151 13.64 -14.94 7.54
C GLY A 151 12.48 -15.15 8.51
N LEU A 152 11.25 -14.81 8.11
CA LEU A 152 10.03 -15.07 8.88
C LEU A 152 9.17 -16.10 8.13
N PRO A 153 8.58 -17.08 8.82
CA PRO A 153 7.79 -18.12 8.16
C PRO A 153 6.54 -17.51 7.50
N PRO A 154 6.14 -17.97 6.30
CA PRO A 154 4.91 -17.53 5.64
C PRO A 154 3.62 -17.97 6.36
N GLU A 155 3.70 -18.89 7.32
CA GLU A 155 2.54 -19.39 8.07
C GLU A 155 2.92 -19.70 9.52
N GLY A 156 2.09 -19.26 10.45
CA GLY A 156 2.27 -19.53 11.88
C GLY A 156 1.78 -18.36 12.71
N SER A 157 0.61 -18.55 13.29
CA SER A 157 -0.06 -17.71 14.28
C SER A 157 0.79 -17.53 15.55
N GLU A 158 1.82 -16.71 15.46
CA GLU A 158 2.29 -15.87 16.55
C GLU A 158 2.64 -14.53 15.91
N PHE A 159 2.04 -13.47 16.42
CA PHE A 159 2.46 -12.10 16.11
C PHE A 159 3.94 -11.97 16.46
N VAL A 160 4.85 -12.24 15.52
CA VAL A 160 6.10 -11.51 15.51
C VAL A 160 5.71 -10.10 15.10
N LYS A 161 5.27 -9.33 16.09
CA LYS A 161 5.17 -7.88 16.03
C LYS A 161 6.52 -7.38 15.53
N PHE A 162 6.65 -7.15 14.23
CA PHE A 162 7.55 -6.11 13.79
C PHE A 162 6.78 -4.82 14.01
N ASP A 163 6.81 -4.32 15.25
CA ASP A 163 6.41 -2.94 15.62
C ASP A 163 7.40 -1.92 15.01
N VAL A 164 8.11 -2.26 13.92
CA VAL A 164 9.18 -1.50 13.31
C VAL A 164 8.87 -1.28 11.84
N PHE A 165 7.90 -0.40 11.60
CA PHE A 165 7.59 0.08 10.27
C PHE A 165 8.77 0.91 9.73
N ALA A 166 9.28 0.51 8.56
CA ALA A 166 10.31 1.23 7.82
C ALA A 166 9.80 1.41 6.38
N GLY A 167 9.00 2.44 6.16
CA GLY A 167 8.40 2.70 4.86
C GLY A 167 7.95 4.13 4.69
N GLU A 168 7.56 4.47 3.47
CA GLU A 168 7.03 5.76 3.08
C GLU A 168 5.90 5.58 2.07
N VAL A 169 4.94 6.50 2.08
CA VAL A 169 3.82 6.52 1.13
C VAL A 169 3.93 7.76 0.25
N VAL A 170 3.88 7.56 -1.06
CA VAL A 170 3.93 8.63 -2.05
C VAL A 170 2.58 8.72 -2.75
N ARG A 171 1.88 9.84 -2.53
CA ARG A 171 0.61 10.12 -3.20
C ARG A 171 0.85 10.49 -4.66
N THR A 172 -0.02 10.00 -5.55
CA THR A 172 0.04 10.29 -6.98
C THR A 172 -1.33 10.62 -7.55
N ASP A 173 -1.35 11.17 -8.77
CA ASP A 173 -2.58 11.45 -9.50
C ASP A 173 -3.06 10.26 -10.35
N TRP A 174 -2.37 9.12 -10.29
CA TRP A 174 -2.65 7.94 -11.11
C TRP A 174 -3.00 6.74 -10.25
N VAL A 175 -3.88 5.88 -10.74
CA VAL A 175 -4.00 4.52 -10.20
C VAL A 175 -2.73 3.75 -10.57
N VAL A 176 -1.96 3.36 -9.57
CA VAL A 176 -0.64 2.75 -9.73
C VAL A 176 -0.74 1.24 -9.89
N GLN A 177 0.07 0.69 -10.80
CA GLN A 177 0.10 -0.74 -11.09
C GLN A 177 1.53 -1.28 -11.08
N GLY A 178 1.67 -2.54 -10.67
CA GLY A 178 2.95 -3.25 -10.60
C GLY A 178 3.59 -3.20 -9.23
N GLU A 179 4.72 -3.91 -9.13
CA GLU A 179 5.54 -4.02 -7.93
C GLU A 179 6.99 -4.24 -8.35
N ILE A 180 7.94 -3.65 -7.63
CA ILE A 180 9.37 -3.92 -7.74
C ILE A 180 9.91 -4.30 -6.36
N GLN A 181 10.73 -5.35 -6.32
CA GLN A 181 11.42 -5.78 -5.11
C GLN A 181 12.93 -5.60 -5.25
N ILE A 182 13.55 -4.99 -4.25
CA ILE A 182 14.99 -4.69 -4.24
C ILE A 182 15.62 -5.29 -2.98
N PRO A 183 16.56 -6.25 -3.10
CA PRO A 183 17.29 -6.76 -1.96
C PRO A 183 18.16 -5.68 -1.30
N ILE A 184 18.07 -5.60 0.03
CA ILE A 184 18.81 -4.68 0.91
C ILE A 184 19.49 -5.50 2.01
N LEU A 185 20.64 -5.06 2.51
CA LEU A 185 21.34 -5.64 3.65
C LEU A 185 21.41 -4.63 4.79
N ILE A 186 20.93 -5.02 5.97
CA ILE A 186 21.04 -4.23 7.20
C ILE A 186 22.17 -4.77 8.08
N ARG A 187 23.16 -3.93 8.42
CA ARG A 187 24.37 -4.30 9.19
C ARG A 187 24.37 -3.83 10.64
#